data_AF-A0A164XJH9-F1
#
_entry.id   AF-A0A164XJH9-F1
#
_cell.length_a   1.000
_cell.length_b   1.000
_cell.length_c   1.000
_cell.angle_alpha   90.00
_cell.angle_beta   90.00
_cell.angle_gamma   90.00
#
_symmetry.space_group_name_H-M   'P 1'
#
loop_
_entity.id
_entity.type
_entity.pdbx_description
1 polymer ?
#
loop_
_entity_poly.entity_id
_entity_poly.type
_entity_poly.pdbx_seq_one_letter_code
_entity_poly.pdbx_strand_id
1 'polypeptide(L)'
;MSKEMSDVCDAEVRDLLAKRAISEVSDGYQHFKMESLVTVRYLVRKGDYLAEIDLKDAYFTVAVHQAHHRFLRFCWRDRIYEFNCMAFGLAPAPRVFTKNLKVFMAFLREQGIRLVIYLDDILVLNESSLGLQEDIGTITEQLQSLGFLVNWEKSIVVPTQVLEYLGLVVSSKDLSFSLPVLKAEAVKKILQRFYIINAERSCFDLDVRVSLSYSAKMDLRWWVGNVEKSKGKIFFPRDPDIEIFSDASLTGWGAVCNGVTTRVPWTRQDHDKHINELELLGALYAVQAFSVVSSGIAIRIYLDNTTAVSYVNKYGGTKSAALTATAKGLSKWCEKRCISLEAIHLAGEFNTVADRESRAQADVSDWQLDVNIFRQIAKLWDIDIDLFASSWNAQVSKFILWRPQPRAFTTNAFSVSWSDKKGYVFPPFSFIFRCIEKMRREKASIVLICPIWTGQPWFPVLLEHACDIPRLPTPSSAILVSAQGNPHPLLQSGALNMAACKLSGSHIVCKDFRSWLSRYSWLDAATTPISHTSWLEKAGVIGAWGGTEIPFLMI
;
A
#
# COMPACT_ATOMS: atom_id res chain seq x y z
N MET A 1 20.49 -17.49 -13.30
CA MET A 1 20.37 -18.92 -13.63
C MET A 1 18.97 -19.17 -14.20
N SER A 2 18.85 -19.86 -15.33
CA SER A 2 17.55 -20.28 -15.85
C SER A 2 16.93 -21.31 -14.91
N LYS A 3 15.60 -21.35 -14.84
CA LYS A 3 14.84 -22.31 -14.04
C LYS A 3 15.24 -23.75 -14.37
N GLU A 4 15.52 -24.01 -15.65
CA GLU A 4 16.05 -25.28 -16.14
C GLU A 4 17.42 -25.66 -15.54
N MET A 5 18.35 -24.73 -15.36
CA MET A 5 19.63 -25.03 -14.68
C MET A 5 19.43 -25.32 -13.19
N SER A 6 18.47 -24.64 -12.54
CA SER A 6 18.12 -24.92 -11.14
C SER A 6 17.48 -26.30 -11.01
N ASP A 7 16.56 -26.63 -11.90
CA ASP A 7 15.84 -27.91 -11.89
C ASP A 7 16.77 -29.09 -12.20
N VAL A 8 17.76 -28.89 -13.08
CA VAL A 8 18.82 -29.87 -13.36
C VAL A 8 19.75 -30.04 -12.17
N CYS A 9 20.22 -28.94 -11.56
CA CYS A 9 21.05 -29.01 -10.35
C CYS A 9 20.29 -29.67 -9.18
N ASP A 10 19.01 -29.33 -8.99
CA ASP A 10 18.18 -29.90 -7.93
C ASP A 10 17.87 -31.38 -8.17
N ALA A 11 17.67 -31.80 -9.42
CA ALA A 11 17.49 -33.20 -9.78
C ALA A 11 18.77 -34.00 -9.56
N GLU A 12 19.92 -33.45 -9.91
CA GLU A 12 21.22 -34.08 -9.76
C GLU A 12 21.62 -34.18 -8.27
N VAL A 13 21.37 -33.13 -7.48
CA VAL A 13 21.56 -33.15 -6.03
C VAL A 13 20.60 -34.14 -5.34
N ARG A 14 19.34 -34.24 -5.78
CA ARG A 14 18.39 -35.24 -5.26
C ARG A 14 18.78 -36.67 -5.61
N ASP A 15 19.28 -36.90 -6.83
CA ASP A 15 19.79 -38.20 -7.27
C ASP A 15 21.03 -38.60 -6.46
N LEU A 16 21.94 -37.67 -6.18
CA LEU A 16 23.11 -37.89 -5.32
C LEU A 16 22.73 -38.17 -3.85
N LEU A 17 21.71 -37.49 -3.31
CA LEU A 17 21.15 -37.78 -1.98
C LEU A 17 20.46 -39.15 -1.93
N ALA A 18 19.67 -39.49 -2.95
CA ALA A 18 18.96 -40.78 -3.05
C ALA A 18 19.94 -41.97 -3.17
N LYS A 19 21.07 -41.77 -3.85
CA LYS A 19 22.16 -42.74 -3.97
C LYS A 19 23.06 -42.79 -2.73
N ARG A 20 22.80 -41.99 -1.69
CA ARG A 20 23.66 -41.78 -0.51
C ARG A 20 25.11 -41.40 -0.87
N ALA A 21 25.32 -40.83 -2.05
CA ALA A 21 26.63 -40.36 -2.50
C ALA A 21 27.07 -39.10 -1.75
N ILE A 22 26.10 -38.32 -1.29
CA ILE A 22 26.25 -37.21 -0.35
C ILE A 22 25.26 -37.41 0.81
N SER A 23 25.64 -36.98 2.01
CA SER A 23 24.74 -36.94 3.18
C SER A 23 24.52 -35.48 3.56
N GLU A 24 23.28 -35.14 3.89
CA GLU A 24 22.97 -33.81 4.40
C GLU A 24 23.61 -33.69 5.79
N VAL A 25 24.73 -32.96 5.87
CA VAL A 25 25.40 -32.69 7.16
C VAL A 25 24.50 -31.72 7.91
N SER A 26 23.67 -32.28 8.78
CA SER A 26 22.69 -31.58 9.62
C SER A 26 23.31 -31.03 10.91
N ASP A 27 24.55 -30.53 10.84
CA ASP A 27 24.98 -29.55 11.83
C ASP A 27 24.20 -28.27 11.52
N GLY A 28 23.12 -28.06 12.27
CA GLY A 28 22.07 -27.09 12.00
C GLY A 28 22.59 -25.78 11.42
N TYR A 29 21.95 -25.32 10.33
CA TYR A 29 22.28 -24.09 9.62
C TYR A 29 22.61 -22.96 10.60
N GLN A 30 23.90 -22.63 10.71
CA GLN A 30 24.35 -21.60 11.63
C GLN A 30 24.20 -20.24 10.96
N HIS A 31 23.23 -19.47 11.45
CA HIS A 31 22.98 -18.11 10.96
C HIS A 31 24.24 -17.25 11.14
N PHE A 32 24.65 -16.55 10.09
CA PHE A 32 25.76 -15.60 10.12
C PHE A 32 25.38 -14.32 9.39
N LYS A 33 26.03 -13.21 9.75
CA LYS A 33 25.77 -11.89 9.17
C LYS A 33 26.92 -11.48 8.26
N MET A 34 26.58 -11.19 7.00
CA MET A 34 27.44 -10.56 5.99
C MET A 34 27.23 -9.06 6.01
N GLU A 35 28.23 -8.30 5.55
CA GLU A 35 28.02 -6.89 5.23
C GLU A 35 27.13 -6.78 3.98
N SER A 36 26.57 -5.61 3.71
CA SER A 36 25.66 -5.44 2.57
C SER A 36 25.66 -3.99 2.11
N LEU A 37 24.87 -3.68 1.07
CA LEU A 37 24.59 -2.31 0.65
C LEU A 37 24.08 -1.41 1.80
N VAL A 38 23.46 -1.97 2.85
CA VAL A 38 23.09 -1.21 4.05
C VAL A 38 24.35 -0.73 4.79
N THR A 39 25.40 -1.53 4.86
CA THR A 39 26.68 -1.11 5.45
C THR A 39 27.30 0.00 4.61
N VAL A 40 27.32 -0.14 3.28
CA VAL A 40 27.83 0.88 2.35
C VAL A 40 27.14 2.23 2.57
N ARG A 41 25.81 2.23 2.68
CA ARG A 41 24.99 3.43 2.96
C ARG A 41 25.49 4.24 4.17
N TYR A 42 25.91 3.57 5.25
CA TYR A 42 26.36 4.23 6.48
C TYR A 42 27.85 4.56 6.50
N LEU A 43 28.66 3.94 5.64
CA LEU A 43 30.11 4.12 5.61
C LEU A 43 30.57 5.17 4.59
N VAL A 44 29.84 5.31 3.48
CA VAL A 44 30.13 6.30 2.43
C VAL A 44 29.80 7.71 2.91
N ARG A 45 30.76 8.62 2.71
CA ARG A 45 30.64 10.06 2.95
C ARG A 45 30.51 10.80 1.62
N LYS A 46 29.97 12.02 1.70
CA LYS A 46 29.77 12.84 0.50
C LYS A 46 31.11 13.19 -0.12
N GLY A 47 31.29 12.82 -1.39
CA GLY A 47 32.52 13.08 -2.13
C GLY A 47 33.63 12.04 -1.96
N ASP A 48 33.42 10.96 -1.20
CA ASP A 48 34.38 9.85 -1.11
C ASP A 48 34.74 9.30 -2.49
N TYR A 49 36.01 8.95 -2.66
CA TYR A 49 36.48 8.09 -3.72
C TYR A 49 36.30 6.62 -3.34
N LEU A 50 35.89 5.84 -4.33
CA LEU A 50 35.50 4.44 -4.26
C LEU A 50 36.40 3.63 -5.18
N ALA A 51 36.73 2.42 -4.75
CA ALA A 51 37.39 1.39 -5.57
C ALA A 51 36.84 0.02 -5.19
N GLU A 52 36.88 -0.90 -6.14
CA GLU A 52 36.44 -2.28 -5.95
C GLU A 52 37.58 -3.24 -6.27
N ILE A 53 37.86 -4.15 -5.34
CA ILE A 53 38.83 -5.22 -5.51
C ILE A 53 38.03 -6.53 -5.54
N ASP A 54 38.12 -7.24 -6.66
CA ASP A 54 37.52 -8.57 -6.87
C ASP A 54 38.58 -9.65 -6.59
N LEU A 55 38.22 -10.64 -5.78
CA LEU A 55 39.09 -11.79 -5.53
C LEU A 55 38.83 -12.90 -6.56
N LYS A 56 39.89 -13.40 -7.19
CA LYS A 56 39.81 -14.52 -8.13
C LYS A 56 39.70 -15.84 -7.38
N ASP A 57 38.65 -16.61 -7.71
CA ASP A 57 38.45 -17.99 -7.22
C ASP A 57 38.59 -18.11 -5.70
N ALA A 58 38.08 -17.12 -4.95
CA ALA A 58 38.52 -16.90 -3.58
C ALA A 58 38.21 -18.08 -2.63
N TYR A 59 37.13 -18.83 -2.86
CA TYR A 59 36.87 -20.06 -2.09
C TYR A 59 37.99 -21.09 -2.24
N PHE A 60 38.63 -21.21 -3.40
CA PHE A 60 39.71 -22.19 -3.60
C PHE A 60 40.98 -21.89 -2.78
N THR A 61 41.10 -20.69 -2.21
CA THR A 61 42.20 -20.34 -1.28
C THR A 61 42.02 -20.99 0.10
N VAL A 62 40.79 -21.37 0.46
CA VAL A 62 40.49 -21.95 1.77
C VAL A 62 40.59 -23.47 1.70
N ALA A 63 41.61 -24.03 2.35
CA ALA A 63 41.81 -25.47 2.45
C ALA A 63 40.65 -26.15 3.22
N VAL A 64 40.23 -27.32 2.74
CA VAL A 64 39.26 -28.17 3.43
C VAL A 64 40.02 -29.18 4.28
N HIS A 65 39.52 -29.45 5.48
CA HIS A 65 40.12 -30.45 6.37
C HIS A 65 40.14 -31.84 5.70
N GLN A 66 41.27 -32.54 5.79
CA GLN A 66 41.52 -33.79 5.04
C GLN A 66 40.42 -34.85 5.23
N ALA A 67 39.87 -34.97 6.44
CA ALA A 67 38.78 -35.91 6.73
C ALA A 67 37.48 -35.64 5.94
N HIS A 68 37.32 -34.45 5.35
CA HIS A 68 36.15 -34.02 4.59
C HIS A 68 36.35 -34.09 3.08
N HIS A 69 37.58 -34.28 2.55
CA HIS A 69 37.85 -34.37 1.10
C HIS A 69 37.00 -35.44 0.41
N ARG A 70 36.77 -36.56 1.09
CA ARG A 70 35.91 -37.66 0.60
C ARG A 70 34.48 -37.25 0.23
N PHE A 71 33.94 -36.19 0.85
CA PHE A 71 32.59 -35.69 0.58
C PHE A 71 32.55 -34.73 -0.62
N LEU A 72 33.72 -34.31 -1.11
CA LEU A 72 33.87 -33.36 -2.21
C LEU A 72 34.38 -34.05 -3.49
N ARG A 73 34.13 -35.35 -3.61
CA ARG A 73 34.53 -36.15 -4.77
C ARG A 73 33.53 -36.02 -5.89
N PHE A 74 34.02 -35.93 -7.12
CA PHE A 74 33.20 -35.94 -8.32
C PHE A 74 33.87 -36.76 -9.42
N CYS A 75 33.07 -37.32 -10.34
CA CYS A 75 33.57 -38.09 -11.47
C CYS A 75 33.49 -37.26 -12.75
N TRP A 76 34.56 -37.22 -13.52
CA TRP A 76 34.57 -36.62 -14.86
C TRP A 76 35.38 -37.48 -15.83
N ARG A 77 34.74 -37.93 -16.92
CA ARG A 77 35.34 -38.83 -17.93
C ARG A 77 36.00 -40.06 -17.30
N ASP A 78 35.24 -40.76 -16.45
CA ASP A 78 35.66 -41.97 -15.73
C ASP A 78 36.87 -41.81 -14.80
N ARG A 79 37.19 -40.56 -14.43
CA ARG A 79 38.21 -40.23 -13.42
C ARG A 79 37.55 -39.57 -12.22
N ILE A 80 37.91 -40.05 -11.03
CA ILE A 80 37.46 -39.47 -9.77
C ILE A 80 38.44 -38.37 -9.37
N TYR A 81 37.91 -37.18 -9.14
CA TYR A 81 38.63 -36.03 -8.60
C TYR A 81 38.12 -35.74 -7.19
N GLU A 82 38.96 -35.13 -6.36
CA GLU A 82 38.58 -34.65 -5.03
C GLU A 82 39.05 -33.20 -4.84
N PHE A 83 38.16 -32.37 -4.31
CA PHE A 83 38.54 -31.02 -3.92
C PHE A 83 39.29 -31.02 -2.59
N ASN A 84 40.48 -30.44 -2.61
CA ASN A 84 41.30 -30.22 -1.41
C ASN A 84 41.01 -28.85 -0.75
N CYS A 85 40.29 -27.99 -1.48
CA CYS A 85 39.89 -26.65 -1.08
C CYS A 85 38.37 -26.50 -1.17
N MET A 86 37.86 -25.35 -0.72
CA MET A 86 36.44 -25.10 -0.64
C MET A 86 35.84 -24.92 -2.03
N ALA A 87 35.01 -25.87 -2.46
CA ALA A 87 34.31 -25.80 -3.73
C ALA A 87 33.13 -24.81 -3.70
N PHE A 88 32.81 -24.23 -4.84
CA PHE A 88 31.57 -23.47 -5.03
C PHE A 88 30.34 -24.38 -4.81
N GLY A 89 29.26 -23.82 -4.27
CA GLY A 89 28.01 -24.55 -4.02
C GLY A 89 27.95 -25.25 -2.65
N LEU A 90 29.03 -25.24 -1.87
CA LEU A 90 28.98 -25.76 -0.50
C LEU A 90 28.18 -24.84 0.42
N ALA A 91 27.13 -25.37 1.05
CA ALA A 91 26.31 -24.65 2.02
C ALA A 91 27.11 -23.89 3.11
N PRO A 92 28.19 -24.44 3.71
CA PRO A 92 28.97 -23.72 4.71
C PRO A 92 29.99 -22.71 4.12
N ALA A 93 30.23 -22.70 2.81
CA ALA A 93 31.33 -21.92 2.22
C ALA A 93 31.21 -20.42 2.49
N PRO A 94 30.07 -19.75 2.21
CA PRO A 94 29.91 -18.32 2.48
C PRO A 94 30.18 -17.96 3.95
N ARG A 95 29.75 -18.82 4.89
CA ARG A 95 29.94 -18.60 6.34
C ARG A 95 31.40 -18.65 6.73
N VAL A 96 32.09 -19.72 6.33
CA VAL A 96 33.51 -19.93 6.67
C VAL A 96 34.35 -18.84 6.02
N PHE A 97 34.09 -18.53 4.76
CA PHE A 97 34.80 -17.49 4.03
C PHE A 97 34.63 -16.10 4.68
N THR A 98 33.38 -15.72 4.98
CA THR A 98 33.08 -14.47 5.70
C THR A 98 33.79 -14.42 7.05
N LYS A 99 33.90 -15.54 7.78
CA LYS A 99 34.58 -15.58 9.08
C LYS A 99 36.10 -15.35 8.94
N ASN A 100 36.73 -15.89 7.90
CA ASN A 100 38.15 -15.64 7.62
C ASN A 100 38.38 -14.17 7.26
N LEU A 101 37.60 -13.63 6.33
CA LEU A 101 37.74 -12.23 5.90
C LEU A 101 37.41 -11.22 7.00
N LYS A 102 36.63 -11.58 8.03
CA LYS A 102 36.39 -10.69 9.18
C LYS A 102 37.65 -10.37 9.97
N VAL A 103 38.61 -11.29 10.08
CA VAL A 103 39.88 -11.04 10.78
C VAL A 103 40.73 -10.05 9.98
N PHE A 104 40.85 -10.28 8.68
CA PHE A 104 41.51 -9.39 7.74
C PHE A 104 40.89 -7.97 7.75
N MET A 105 39.57 -7.90 7.67
CA MET A 105 38.82 -6.65 7.73
C MET A 105 39.04 -5.89 9.04
N ALA A 106 39.08 -6.60 10.18
CA ALA A 106 39.31 -5.97 11.48
C ALA A 106 40.71 -5.33 11.53
N PHE A 107 41.73 -6.06 11.07
CA PHE A 107 43.10 -5.57 11.00
C PHE A 107 43.21 -4.28 10.16
N LEU A 108 42.60 -4.23 8.97
CA LEU A 108 42.64 -3.04 8.12
C LEU A 108 41.84 -1.86 8.71
N ARG A 109 40.72 -2.14 9.38
CA ARG A 109 39.92 -1.11 10.04
C ARG A 109 40.64 -0.51 11.25
N GLU A 110 41.47 -1.28 11.96
CA GLU A 110 42.33 -0.76 13.03
C GLU A 110 43.37 0.25 12.50
N GLN A 111 43.74 0.16 11.22
CA GLN A 111 44.60 1.13 10.54
C GLN A 111 43.84 2.36 10.00
N GLY A 112 42.52 2.42 10.21
CA GLY A 112 41.67 3.52 9.75
C GLY A 112 41.11 3.36 8.34
N ILE A 113 41.39 2.24 7.66
CA ILE A 113 40.92 1.98 6.30
C ILE A 113 39.42 1.65 6.32
N ARG A 114 38.63 2.43 5.56
CA ARG A 114 37.19 2.21 5.41
C ARG A 114 36.93 1.28 4.25
N LEU A 115 36.39 0.10 4.54
CA LEU A 115 36.07 -0.90 3.53
C LEU A 115 34.84 -1.73 3.89
N VAL A 116 34.18 -2.28 2.88
CA VAL A 116 33.06 -3.22 2.99
C VAL A 116 33.41 -4.49 2.22
N ILE A 117 33.27 -5.65 2.86
CA ILE A 117 33.52 -6.95 2.21
C ILE A 117 32.23 -7.73 2.07
N TYR A 118 31.93 -8.14 0.84
CA TYR A 118 30.86 -9.07 0.54
C TYR A 118 31.41 -10.23 -0.27
N LEU A 119 31.73 -11.33 0.44
CA LEU A 119 32.40 -12.48 -0.18
C LEU A 119 33.66 -12.01 -0.92
N ASP A 120 33.67 -12.15 -2.24
CA ASP A 120 34.83 -11.89 -3.10
C ASP A 120 34.95 -10.40 -3.49
N ASP A 121 33.89 -9.59 -3.25
CA ASP A 121 33.81 -8.18 -3.63
C ASP A 121 34.19 -7.27 -2.45
N ILE A 122 35.32 -6.56 -2.56
CA ILE A 122 35.84 -5.64 -1.55
C ILE A 122 35.70 -4.20 -2.04
N LEU A 123 34.80 -3.43 -1.41
CA LEU A 123 34.65 -1.99 -1.66
C LEU A 123 35.53 -1.21 -0.69
N VAL A 124 36.36 -0.31 -1.21
CA VAL A 124 37.26 0.55 -0.42
C VAL A 124 36.83 2.02 -0.59
N LEU A 125 36.90 2.79 0.50
CA LEU A 125 36.39 4.14 0.58
C LEU A 125 37.44 5.07 1.20
N ASN A 126 37.74 6.18 0.54
CA ASN A 126 38.62 7.21 1.08
C ASN A 126 38.16 8.61 0.66
N GLU A 127 38.44 9.61 1.48
CA GLU A 127 38.07 11.01 1.21
C GLU A 127 38.97 11.61 0.12
N SER A 128 40.20 11.09 -0.02
CA SER A 128 41.22 11.53 -0.96
C SER A 128 41.47 10.45 -2.02
N SER A 129 41.58 10.88 -3.28
CA SER A 129 41.96 10.00 -4.38
C SER A 129 43.35 9.39 -4.18
N LEU A 130 44.29 10.12 -3.56
CA LEU A 130 45.63 9.62 -3.28
C LEU A 130 45.60 8.61 -2.13
N GLY A 131 44.87 8.94 -1.05
CA GLY A 131 44.70 8.04 0.08
C GLY A 131 44.03 6.73 -0.33
N LEU A 132 43.07 6.76 -1.26
CA LEU A 132 42.49 5.53 -1.79
C LEU A 132 43.51 4.65 -2.51
N GLN A 133 44.45 5.23 -3.27
CA GLN A 133 45.50 4.45 -3.92
C GLN A 133 46.44 3.79 -2.91
N GLU A 134 46.81 4.51 -1.84
CA GLU A 134 47.63 3.99 -0.75
C GLU A 134 46.90 2.85 -0.01
N ASP A 135 45.60 3.02 0.26
CA ASP A 135 44.77 1.98 0.86
C ASP A 135 44.69 0.74 -0.03
N ILE A 136 44.49 0.89 -1.34
CA ILE A 136 44.47 -0.23 -2.29
C ILE A 136 45.81 -0.96 -2.29
N GLY A 137 46.94 -0.24 -2.29
CA GLY A 137 48.27 -0.84 -2.18
C GLY A 137 48.40 -1.70 -0.94
N THR A 138 48.09 -1.12 0.23
CA THR A 138 48.11 -1.82 1.52
C THR A 138 47.22 -3.07 1.51
N ILE A 139 45.97 -2.94 1.04
CA ILE A 139 45.01 -4.03 0.99
C ILE A 139 45.50 -5.17 0.09
N THR A 140 45.99 -4.83 -1.12
CA THR A 140 46.40 -5.83 -2.11
C THR A 140 47.67 -6.57 -1.70
N GLU A 141 48.65 -5.88 -1.11
CA GLU A 141 49.84 -6.50 -0.53
C GLU A 141 49.47 -7.50 0.57
N GLN A 142 48.55 -7.11 1.45
CA GLN A 142 48.11 -8.00 2.52
C GLN A 142 47.30 -9.19 2.01
N LEU A 143 46.37 -8.99 1.07
CA LEU A 143 45.63 -10.07 0.44
C LEU A 143 46.58 -11.10 -0.18
N GLN A 144 47.58 -10.63 -0.92
CA GLN A 144 48.60 -11.49 -1.53
C GLN A 144 49.44 -12.23 -0.48
N SER A 145 49.80 -11.58 0.62
CA SER A 145 50.52 -12.22 1.73
C SER A 145 49.72 -13.35 2.40
N LEU A 146 48.39 -13.24 2.39
CA LEU A 146 47.46 -14.25 2.89
C LEU A 146 47.14 -15.35 1.86
N GLY A 147 47.70 -15.27 0.65
CA GLY A 147 47.50 -16.23 -0.43
C GLY A 147 46.27 -15.97 -1.29
N PHE A 148 45.60 -14.82 -1.15
CA PHE A 148 44.52 -14.42 -2.04
C PHE A 148 45.05 -13.89 -3.37
N LEU A 149 44.32 -14.18 -4.45
CA LEU A 149 44.63 -13.68 -5.78
C LEU A 149 43.65 -12.57 -6.14
N VAL A 150 44.20 -11.39 -6.47
CA VAL A 150 43.40 -10.26 -6.95
C VAL A 150 43.09 -10.45 -8.43
N ASN A 151 41.83 -10.24 -8.79
CA ASN A 151 41.38 -10.25 -10.16
C ASN A 151 41.43 -8.83 -10.76
N TRP A 152 42.58 -8.48 -11.33
CA TRP A 152 42.81 -7.14 -11.88
C TRP A 152 41.91 -6.78 -13.07
N GLU A 153 41.40 -7.77 -13.81
CA GLU A 153 40.51 -7.53 -14.95
C GLU A 153 39.11 -7.10 -14.50
N LYS A 154 38.64 -7.60 -13.34
CA LYS A 154 37.33 -7.24 -12.78
C LYS A 154 37.41 -6.12 -11.73
N SER A 155 38.57 -5.93 -11.11
CA SER A 155 38.77 -4.90 -10.10
C SER A 155 38.75 -3.51 -10.73
N ILE A 156 38.14 -2.56 -10.04
CA ILE A 156 38.12 -1.14 -10.39
C ILE A 156 39.00 -0.40 -9.38
N VAL A 157 40.28 -0.29 -9.71
CA VAL A 157 41.29 0.31 -8.82
C VAL A 157 41.51 1.80 -9.05
N VAL A 158 40.97 2.37 -10.13
CA VAL A 158 41.03 3.81 -10.38
C VAL A 158 40.01 4.52 -9.50
N PRO A 159 40.42 5.49 -8.65
CA PRO A 159 39.51 6.16 -7.71
C PRO A 159 38.38 6.87 -8.45
N THR A 160 37.15 6.54 -8.11
CA THR A 160 35.94 7.15 -8.71
C THR A 160 34.90 7.47 -7.64
N GLN A 161 34.07 8.48 -7.86
CA GLN A 161 32.97 8.82 -6.93
C GLN A 161 31.65 8.12 -7.30
N VAL A 162 31.66 7.36 -8.39
CA VAL A 162 30.51 6.58 -8.89
C VAL A 162 31.02 5.21 -9.33
N LEU A 163 30.54 4.15 -8.69
CA LEU A 163 31.00 2.78 -8.92
C LEU A 163 29.85 1.77 -8.76
N GLU A 164 29.81 0.72 -9.57
CA GLU A 164 28.86 -0.38 -9.38
C GLU A 164 29.37 -1.35 -8.33
N TYR A 165 28.60 -1.62 -7.27
CA TYR A 165 28.93 -2.58 -6.22
C TYR A 165 27.68 -3.39 -5.86
N LEU A 166 27.80 -4.72 -5.78
CA LEU A 166 26.68 -5.65 -5.53
C LEU A 166 25.48 -5.42 -6.48
N GLY A 167 25.77 -5.01 -7.71
CA GLY A 167 24.81 -4.78 -8.77
C GLY A 167 23.99 -3.49 -8.64
N LEU A 168 24.39 -2.53 -7.82
CA LEU A 168 23.85 -1.17 -7.81
C LEU A 168 24.97 -0.16 -8.02
N VAL A 169 24.67 0.94 -8.70
CA VAL A 169 25.60 2.07 -8.79
C VAL A 169 25.53 2.85 -7.47
N VAL A 170 26.66 2.96 -6.80
CA VAL A 170 26.88 3.75 -5.58
C VAL A 170 27.43 5.11 -6.01
N SER A 171 26.70 6.20 -5.69
CA SER A 171 27.18 7.57 -5.91
C SER A 171 27.50 8.23 -4.57
N SER A 172 28.77 8.55 -4.35
CA SER A 172 29.18 9.36 -3.19
C SER A 172 28.89 10.85 -3.39
N LYS A 173 28.68 11.30 -4.64
CA LYS A 173 28.29 12.69 -4.95
C LYS A 173 26.88 13.01 -4.45
N ASP A 174 25.96 12.10 -4.75
CA ASP A 174 24.52 12.26 -4.47
C ASP A 174 24.10 11.53 -3.20
N LEU A 175 24.99 10.74 -2.60
CA LEU A 175 24.69 9.80 -1.52
C LEU A 175 23.46 8.97 -1.88
N SER A 176 23.53 8.23 -2.99
CA SER A 176 22.40 7.46 -3.49
C SER A 176 22.82 6.15 -4.15
N PHE A 177 21.88 5.21 -4.21
CA PHE A 177 21.96 4.02 -5.05
C PHE A 177 21.10 4.18 -6.30
N SER A 178 21.62 3.81 -7.46
CA SER A 178 20.86 3.77 -8.71
C SER A 178 21.05 2.46 -9.46
N LEU A 179 20.18 2.19 -10.43
CA LEU A 179 20.26 1.00 -11.26
C LEU A 179 21.30 1.22 -12.37
N PRO A 180 22.22 0.27 -12.60
CA PRO A 180 23.11 0.30 -13.75
C PRO A 180 22.32 0.28 -15.07
N VAL A 181 22.78 1.04 -16.07
CA VAL A 181 22.18 1.08 -17.41
C VAL A 181 22.14 -0.32 -18.04
N LEU A 182 23.18 -1.13 -17.81
CA LEU A 182 23.28 -2.50 -18.31
C LEU A 182 22.13 -3.40 -17.83
N LYS A 183 21.58 -3.16 -16.63
CA LYS A 183 20.41 -3.92 -16.16
C LYS A 183 19.15 -3.55 -16.93
N ALA A 184 18.99 -2.28 -17.32
CA ALA A 184 17.90 -1.88 -18.21
C ALA A 184 18.05 -2.52 -19.61
N GLU A 185 19.27 -2.61 -20.12
CA GLU A 185 19.55 -3.31 -21.38
C GLU A 185 19.28 -4.82 -21.30
N ALA A 186 19.54 -5.44 -20.14
CA ALA A 186 19.22 -6.86 -19.94
C ALA A 186 17.71 -7.12 -20.10
N VAL A 187 16.85 -6.22 -19.62
CA VAL A 187 15.40 -6.30 -19.83
C VAL A 187 15.06 -6.23 -21.32
N LYS A 188 15.71 -5.34 -22.08
CA LYS A 188 15.55 -5.28 -23.55
C LYS A 188 15.95 -6.60 -24.21
N LYS A 189 17.08 -7.19 -23.82
CA LYS A 189 17.53 -8.50 -24.35
C LYS A 189 16.55 -9.63 -24.04
N ILE A 190 15.92 -9.62 -22.86
CA ILE A 190 14.88 -10.60 -22.51
C ILE A 190 13.68 -10.45 -23.46
N LEU A 191 13.24 -9.23 -23.75
CA LEU A 191 12.15 -8.99 -24.70
C LEU A 191 12.51 -9.41 -26.13
N GLN A 192 13.74 -9.16 -26.56
CA GLN A 192 14.23 -9.62 -27.86
C GLN A 192 14.23 -11.15 -27.95
N ARG A 193 14.73 -11.85 -26.93
CA ARG A 193 14.68 -13.32 -26.88
C ARG A 193 13.25 -13.84 -26.89
N PHE A 194 12.35 -13.23 -26.11
CA PHE A 194 10.94 -13.58 -26.12
C PHE A 194 10.33 -13.42 -27.52
N TYR A 195 10.64 -12.33 -28.22
CA TYR A 195 10.20 -12.13 -29.60
C TYR A 195 10.74 -13.21 -30.54
N ILE A 196 12.06 -13.47 -30.52
CA ILE A 196 12.72 -14.44 -31.39
C ILE A 196 12.12 -15.84 -31.21
N ILE A 197 11.96 -16.31 -29.96
CA ILE A 197 11.39 -17.63 -29.66
C ILE A 197 9.96 -17.76 -30.22
N ASN A 198 9.16 -16.69 -30.12
CA ASN A 198 7.79 -16.73 -30.66
C ASN A 198 7.76 -16.60 -32.18
N ALA A 199 8.70 -15.86 -32.78
CA ALA A 199 8.86 -15.78 -34.23
C ALA A 199 9.30 -17.13 -34.82
N GLU A 200 10.23 -17.84 -34.19
CA GLU A 200 10.62 -19.19 -34.60
C GLU A 200 9.43 -20.16 -34.57
N ARG A 201 8.58 -20.08 -33.54
CA ARG A 201 7.33 -20.87 -33.45
C ARG A 201 6.33 -20.54 -34.53
N SER A 202 6.35 -19.33 -35.08
CA SER A 202 5.52 -18.91 -36.21
C SER A 202 6.23 -19.02 -37.56
N CYS A 203 7.37 -19.72 -37.64
CA CYS A 203 8.19 -19.80 -38.86
C CYS A 203 8.57 -18.42 -39.44
N PHE A 204 8.77 -17.43 -38.56
CA PHE A 204 9.05 -16.03 -38.87
C PHE A 204 7.94 -15.33 -39.67
N ASP A 205 6.71 -15.83 -39.59
CA ASP A 205 5.54 -15.14 -40.11
C ASP A 205 5.32 -13.82 -39.33
N LEU A 206 5.46 -12.70 -40.05
CA LEU A 206 5.35 -11.34 -39.52
C LEU A 206 3.89 -10.92 -39.28
N ASP A 207 2.91 -11.65 -39.82
CA ASP A 207 1.49 -11.40 -39.58
C ASP A 207 1.01 -11.98 -38.25
N VAL A 208 1.78 -12.92 -37.67
CA VAL A 208 1.49 -13.52 -36.36
C VAL A 208 1.90 -12.57 -35.24
N ARG A 209 0.89 -12.05 -34.53
CA ARG A 209 1.11 -11.11 -33.41
C ARG A 209 1.55 -11.83 -32.14
N VAL A 210 2.75 -11.54 -31.67
CA VAL A 210 3.23 -11.96 -30.34
C VAL A 210 2.66 -11.03 -29.27
N SER A 211 1.95 -11.59 -28.29
CA SER A 211 1.34 -10.81 -27.22
C SER A 211 2.07 -10.98 -25.87
N LEU A 212 2.45 -9.86 -25.26
CA LEU A 212 2.86 -9.83 -23.86
C LEU A 212 1.63 -9.93 -22.96
N SER A 213 1.80 -10.55 -21.80
CA SER A 213 0.78 -10.59 -20.75
C SER A 213 0.40 -9.18 -20.30
N TYR A 214 -0.83 -9.02 -19.79
CA TYR A 214 -1.29 -7.73 -19.29
C TYR A 214 -0.36 -7.17 -18.20
N SER A 215 0.08 -8.02 -17.26
CA SER A 215 1.00 -7.64 -16.19
C SER A 215 2.36 -7.19 -16.72
N ALA A 216 2.95 -7.92 -17.67
CA ALA A 216 4.23 -7.53 -18.28
C ALA A 216 4.11 -6.18 -19.02
N LYS A 217 3.01 -5.94 -19.74
CA LYS A 217 2.74 -4.65 -20.38
C LYS A 217 2.62 -3.53 -19.36
N MET A 218 1.95 -3.77 -18.23
CA MET A 218 1.83 -2.79 -17.14
C MET A 218 3.19 -2.44 -16.53
N ASP A 219 4.01 -3.44 -16.22
CA ASP A 219 5.32 -3.21 -15.62
C ASP A 219 6.27 -2.51 -16.61
N LEU A 220 6.27 -2.88 -17.90
CA LEU A 220 7.07 -2.18 -18.91
C LEU A 220 6.65 -0.72 -19.09
N ARG A 221 5.34 -0.43 -19.13
CA ARG A 221 4.84 0.95 -19.20
C ARG A 221 5.26 1.74 -17.97
N TRP A 222 5.25 1.12 -16.79
CA TRP A 222 5.75 1.75 -15.57
C TRP A 222 7.25 2.06 -15.69
N TRP A 223 8.07 1.11 -16.14
CA TRP A 223 9.50 1.31 -16.33
C TRP A 223 9.78 2.48 -17.28
N VAL A 224 9.14 2.51 -18.46
CA VAL A 224 9.30 3.59 -19.44
C VAL A 224 8.89 4.95 -18.86
N GLY A 225 7.80 5.02 -18.08
CA GLY A 225 7.30 6.28 -17.53
C GLY A 225 8.04 6.80 -16.29
N ASN A 226 8.83 5.96 -15.62
CA ASN A 226 9.44 6.26 -14.32
C ASN A 226 10.96 6.13 -14.27
N VAL A 227 11.63 5.45 -15.21
CA VAL A 227 13.09 5.27 -15.19
C VAL A 227 13.83 6.59 -15.15
N GLU A 228 13.43 7.55 -15.99
CA GLU A 228 14.07 8.87 -16.04
C GLU A 228 13.76 9.73 -14.80
N LYS A 229 12.64 9.45 -14.13
CA LYS A 229 12.19 10.17 -12.93
C LYS A 229 12.79 9.62 -11.65
N SER A 230 13.19 8.35 -11.65
CA SER A 230 13.79 7.68 -10.51
C SER A 230 15.26 8.09 -10.40
N LYS A 231 15.53 9.20 -9.70
CA LYS A 231 16.88 9.74 -9.45
C LYS A 231 17.68 8.91 -8.42
N GLY A 232 17.48 7.59 -8.39
CA GLY A 232 18.05 6.69 -7.39
C GLY A 232 17.38 6.81 -6.02
N LYS A 233 17.75 5.89 -5.12
CA LYS A 233 17.35 5.89 -3.71
C LYS A 233 18.44 6.60 -2.91
N ILE A 234 18.12 7.78 -2.38
CA ILE A 234 19.00 8.50 -1.45
C ILE A 234 19.31 7.65 -0.22
N PHE A 235 20.53 7.79 0.30
CA PHE A 235 21.00 7.07 1.48
C PHE A 235 20.16 7.47 2.68
N PHE A 236 20.08 8.76 2.99
CA PHE A 236 19.37 9.24 4.16
C PHE A 236 18.03 9.84 3.73
N PRO A 237 16.92 9.43 4.38
CA PRO A 237 15.63 10.09 4.17
C PRO A 237 15.76 11.56 4.57
N ARG A 238 15.01 12.42 3.88
CA ARG A 238 14.86 13.82 4.29
C ARG A 238 14.13 13.88 5.62
N ASP A 239 14.33 14.96 6.37
CA ASP A 239 13.44 15.28 7.49
C ASP A 239 11.98 15.31 6.97
N PRO A 240 11.05 14.66 7.68
CA PRO A 240 9.68 14.55 7.21
C PRO A 240 9.00 15.91 7.30
N ASP A 241 8.28 16.27 6.25
CA ASP A 241 7.34 17.39 6.27
C ASP A 241 6.12 17.05 7.13
N ILE A 242 5.75 15.76 7.18
CA ILE A 242 4.58 15.26 7.89
C ILE A 242 4.88 13.92 8.56
N GLU A 243 4.42 13.78 9.81
CA GLU A 243 4.48 12.54 10.58
C GLU A 243 3.07 11.98 10.78
N ILE A 244 2.91 10.70 10.43
CA ILE A 244 1.65 9.97 10.52
C ILE A 244 1.84 8.79 11.47
N PHE A 245 0.95 8.64 12.44
CA PHE A 245 0.89 7.46 13.30
C PHE A 245 -0.32 6.65 12.86
N SER A 246 -0.13 5.38 12.55
CA SER A 246 -1.18 4.50 12.07
C SER A 246 -1.18 3.20 12.84
N ASP A 247 -2.38 2.61 12.96
CA ASP A 247 -2.61 1.35 13.64
C ASP A 247 -3.79 0.62 13.01
N ALA A 248 -3.75 -0.71 13.04
CA ALA A 248 -4.87 -1.54 12.65
C ALA A 248 -5.21 -2.59 13.72
N SER A 249 -6.50 -2.75 13.98
CA SER A 249 -7.02 -3.82 14.82
C SER A 249 -7.85 -4.80 13.98
N LEU A 250 -8.48 -5.78 14.62
CA LEU A 250 -9.47 -6.65 13.97
C LEU A 250 -10.79 -5.94 13.65
N THR A 251 -11.05 -4.75 14.19
CA THR A 251 -12.31 -4.02 14.00
C THR A 251 -12.22 -2.88 13.00
N GLY A 252 -11.04 -2.28 12.83
CA GLY A 252 -10.83 -1.16 11.92
C GLY A 252 -9.39 -0.69 11.91
N TRP A 253 -9.12 0.39 11.18
CA TRP A 253 -7.85 1.11 11.25
C TRP A 253 -8.07 2.52 11.78
N GLY A 254 -7.02 3.05 12.40
CA GLY A 254 -6.97 4.39 12.96
C GLY A 254 -5.66 5.06 12.62
N ALA A 255 -5.68 6.38 12.48
CA ALA A 255 -4.47 7.16 12.28
C ALA A 255 -4.58 8.57 12.85
N VAL A 256 -3.43 9.16 13.17
CA VAL A 256 -3.32 10.55 13.62
C VAL A 256 -2.15 11.25 12.94
N CYS A 257 -2.36 12.51 12.57
CA CYS A 257 -1.36 13.38 11.97
C CYS A 257 -1.60 14.81 12.46
N ASN A 258 -0.59 15.46 13.04
CA ASN A 258 -0.68 16.83 13.59
C ASN A 258 -1.91 17.06 14.49
N GLY A 259 -2.25 16.09 15.34
CA GLY A 259 -3.41 16.15 16.24
C GLY A 259 -4.77 15.86 15.58
N VAL A 260 -4.83 15.72 14.26
CA VAL A 260 -6.06 15.34 13.54
C VAL A 260 -6.13 13.82 13.47
N THR A 261 -7.21 13.24 13.98
CA THR A 261 -7.44 11.79 13.97
C THR A 261 -8.40 11.36 12.87
N THR A 262 -8.25 10.12 12.42
CA THR A 262 -9.21 9.43 11.57
C THR A 262 -9.34 7.97 11.97
N ARG A 263 -10.50 7.39 11.68
CA ARG A 263 -10.79 5.97 11.88
C ARG A 263 -11.78 5.50 10.83
N VAL A 264 -11.69 4.24 10.45
CA VAL A 264 -12.68 3.57 9.59
C VAL A 264 -12.80 2.11 10.00
N PRO A 265 -14.03 1.57 10.17
CA PRO A 265 -14.21 0.16 10.45
C PRO A 265 -13.85 -0.71 9.25
N TRP A 266 -13.44 -1.96 9.52
CA TRP A 266 -13.24 -2.96 8.49
C TRP A 266 -14.57 -3.45 7.92
N THR A 267 -14.60 -3.72 6.61
CA THR A 267 -15.76 -4.36 5.98
C THR A 267 -15.74 -5.86 6.20
N ARG A 268 -16.84 -6.56 5.92
CA ARG A 268 -16.88 -8.04 5.96
C ARG A 268 -15.75 -8.70 5.15
N GLN A 269 -15.37 -8.11 4.02
CA GLN A 269 -14.31 -8.65 3.15
C GLN A 269 -12.91 -8.51 3.77
N ASP A 270 -12.74 -7.58 4.71
CA ASP A 270 -11.47 -7.33 5.38
C ASP A 270 -11.30 -8.23 6.61
N HIS A 271 -12.38 -8.72 7.22
CA HIS A 271 -12.33 -9.55 8.42
C HIS A 271 -11.56 -10.87 8.23
N ASP A 272 -11.55 -11.41 7.01
CA ASP A 272 -10.83 -12.66 6.68
C ASP A 272 -9.33 -12.42 6.44
N LYS A 273 -8.88 -11.16 6.39
CA LYS A 273 -7.48 -10.83 6.16
C LYS A 273 -6.65 -11.06 7.43
N HIS A 274 -5.43 -11.53 7.22
CA HIS A 274 -4.47 -11.68 8.30
C HIS A 274 -4.10 -10.30 8.89
N ILE A 275 -3.84 -10.22 10.20
CA ILE A 275 -3.53 -8.96 10.89
C ILE A 275 -2.41 -8.14 10.21
N ASN A 276 -1.31 -8.78 9.82
CA ASN A 276 -0.23 -8.12 9.06
C ASN A 276 -0.72 -7.43 7.77
N GLU A 277 -1.73 -7.97 7.10
CA GLU A 277 -2.34 -7.35 5.92
C GLU A 277 -3.18 -6.14 6.30
N LEU A 278 -3.97 -6.24 7.38
CA LEU A 278 -4.74 -5.11 7.92
C LEU A 278 -3.83 -3.97 8.36
N GLU A 279 -2.69 -4.26 8.99
CA GLU A 279 -1.69 -3.26 9.40
C GLU A 279 -1.11 -2.49 8.20
N LEU A 280 -0.68 -3.22 7.17
CA LEU A 280 -0.15 -2.58 5.97
C LEU A 280 -1.24 -1.84 5.18
N LEU A 281 -2.48 -2.32 5.22
CA LEU A 281 -3.63 -1.67 4.60
C LEU A 281 -4.02 -0.39 5.37
N GLY A 282 -3.98 -0.42 6.70
CA GLY A 282 -4.13 0.74 7.56
C GLY A 282 -3.09 1.81 7.24
N ALA A 283 -1.82 1.42 7.10
CA ALA A 283 -0.75 2.31 6.68
C ALA A 283 -1.01 2.95 5.30
N LEU A 284 -1.48 2.15 4.32
CA LEU A 284 -1.88 2.65 3.00
C LEU A 284 -2.98 3.71 3.10
N TYR A 285 -4.01 3.42 3.88
CA TYR A 285 -5.14 4.30 4.05
C TYR A 285 -4.79 5.58 4.82
N ALA A 286 -3.97 5.47 5.87
CA ALA A 286 -3.46 6.63 6.60
C ALA A 286 -2.68 7.59 5.68
N VAL A 287 -1.75 7.07 4.88
CA VAL A 287 -1.00 7.88 3.90
C VAL A 287 -1.95 8.51 2.88
N GLN A 288 -2.90 7.74 2.35
CA GLN A 288 -3.88 8.28 1.40
C GLN A 288 -4.74 9.39 2.00
N ALA A 289 -5.18 9.25 3.25
CA ALA A 289 -6.06 10.19 3.93
C ALA A 289 -5.37 11.53 4.22
N PHE A 290 -4.11 11.50 4.67
CA PHE A 290 -3.37 12.70 5.06
C PHE A 290 -2.53 13.30 3.93
N SER A 291 -2.40 12.62 2.78
CA SER A 291 -1.64 13.10 1.63
C SER A 291 -2.48 13.32 0.37
N VAL A 292 -3.81 13.49 0.48
CA VAL A 292 -4.72 13.63 -0.68
C VAL A 292 -4.28 14.74 -1.62
N VAL A 293 -3.98 15.92 -1.05
CA VAL A 293 -3.62 17.16 -1.77
C VAL A 293 -2.12 17.44 -1.79
N SER A 294 -1.32 16.62 -1.12
CA SER A 294 0.13 16.83 -0.98
C SER A 294 0.90 16.23 -2.14
N SER A 295 1.96 16.91 -2.58
CA SER A 295 2.87 16.44 -3.63
C SER A 295 4.29 16.95 -3.37
N GLY A 296 5.30 16.12 -3.61
CA GLY A 296 6.71 16.49 -3.44
C GLY A 296 7.23 16.51 -2.00
N ILE A 297 6.50 15.92 -1.05
CA ILE A 297 6.81 15.95 0.38
C ILE A 297 7.47 14.65 0.87
N ALA A 298 8.16 14.72 2.01
CA ALA A 298 8.63 13.58 2.78
C ALA A 298 7.64 13.25 3.90
N ILE A 299 7.18 12.01 3.95
CA ILE A 299 6.28 11.49 4.99
C ILE A 299 7.03 10.44 5.79
N ARG A 300 6.98 10.56 7.11
CA ARG A 300 7.36 9.49 8.03
C ARG A 300 6.12 8.88 8.64
N ILE A 301 5.97 7.56 8.52
CA ILE A 301 4.87 6.81 9.11
C ILE A 301 5.37 5.93 10.26
N TYR A 302 4.73 6.04 11.40
CA TYR A 302 4.98 5.23 12.58
C TYR A 302 3.97 4.08 12.64
N LEU A 303 4.49 2.85 12.76
CA LEU A 303 3.73 1.61 12.79
C LEU A 303 4.26 0.72 13.90
N ASP A 304 3.40 -0.03 14.57
CA ASP A 304 3.79 -1.01 15.59
C ASP A 304 4.08 -2.41 15.00
N ASN A 305 3.63 -2.65 13.77
CA ASN A 305 3.88 -3.90 13.07
C ASN A 305 5.19 -3.86 12.26
N THR A 306 6.20 -4.62 12.70
CA THR A 306 7.50 -4.74 12.01
C THR A 306 7.41 -5.30 10.59
N THR A 307 6.41 -6.14 10.29
CA THR A 307 6.18 -6.65 8.93
C THR A 307 5.73 -5.51 8.02
N ALA A 308 4.77 -4.70 8.46
CA ALA A 308 4.31 -3.52 7.73
C ALA A 308 5.47 -2.55 7.49
N VAL A 309 6.27 -2.22 8.52
CA VAL A 309 7.47 -1.38 8.40
C VAL A 309 8.44 -1.91 7.33
N SER A 310 8.73 -3.22 7.36
CA SER A 310 9.61 -3.83 6.36
C SER A 310 9.02 -3.74 4.95
N TYR A 311 7.72 -3.98 4.78
CA TYR A 311 7.06 -3.94 3.47
C TYR A 311 7.01 -2.53 2.89
N VAL A 312 6.76 -1.50 3.71
CA VAL A 312 6.79 -0.10 3.28
C VAL A 312 8.20 0.28 2.82
N ASN A 313 9.22 0.05 3.65
CA ASN A 313 10.60 0.48 3.36
C ASN A 313 11.27 -0.29 2.21
N LYS A 314 10.82 -1.52 1.94
CA LYS A 314 11.29 -2.36 0.83
C LYS A 314 10.40 -2.30 -0.40
N TYR A 315 9.32 -1.53 -0.39
CA TYR A 315 8.35 -1.43 -1.48
C TYR A 315 7.73 -2.78 -1.88
N GLY A 316 7.59 -3.70 -0.90
CA GLY A 316 7.05 -5.05 -1.10
C GLY A 316 7.86 -6.16 -0.40
N GLY A 317 7.51 -7.41 -0.70
CA GLY A 317 8.19 -8.60 -0.18
C GLY A 317 7.94 -9.86 -1.01
N THR A 318 8.65 -10.94 -0.68
CA THR A 318 8.56 -12.22 -1.40
C THR A 318 7.67 -13.26 -0.71
N LYS A 319 7.24 -12.97 0.54
CA LYS A 319 6.57 -13.97 1.40
C LYS A 319 5.04 -13.98 1.28
N SER A 320 4.43 -12.90 0.82
CA SER A 320 2.96 -12.78 0.72
C SER A 320 2.58 -11.92 -0.48
N ALA A 321 1.78 -12.48 -1.37
CA ALA A 321 1.26 -11.78 -2.54
C ALA A 321 0.30 -10.65 -2.15
N ALA A 322 -0.54 -10.86 -1.13
CA ALA A 322 -1.50 -9.86 -0.64
C ALA A 322 -0.78 -8.62 -0.07
N LEU A 323 0.22 -8.82 0.80
CA LEU A 323 1.03 -7.72 1.34
C LEU A 323 1.78 -6.98 0.23
N THR A 324 2.30 -7.70 -0.76
CA THR A 324 2.99 -7.09 -1.90
C THR A 324 2.05 -6.29 -2.78
N ALA A 325 0.80 -6.72 -2.95
CA ALA A 325 -0.22 -5.95 -3.66
C ALA A 325 -0.52 -4.63 -2.95
N THR A 326 -0.71 -4.65 -1.63
CA THR A 326 -0.93 -3.45 -0.80
C THR A 326 0.28 -2.52 -0.83
N ALA A 327 1.50 -3.05 -0.66
CA ALA A 327 2.73 -2.27 -0.78
C ALA A 327 2.87 -1.63 -2.17
N LYS A 328 2.58 -2.36 -3.27
CA LYS A 328 2.58 -1.79 -4.63
C LYS A 328 1.56 -0.66 -4.78
N GLY A 329 0.39 -0.77 -4.15
CA GLY A 329 -0.62 0.29 -4.08
C GLY A 329 -0.10 1.54 -3.38
N LEU A 330 0.60 1.36 -2.26
CA LEU A 330 1.25 2.44 -1.51
C LEU A 330 2.36 3.13 -2.31
N SER A 331 3.27 2.34 -2.88
CA SER A 331 4.36 2.83 -3.73
C SER A 331 3.82 3.66 -4.89
N LYS A 332 2.82 3.14 -5.61
CA LYS A 332 2.19 3.82 -6.74
C LYS A 332 1.54 5.16 -6.32
N TRP A 333 0.93 5.21 -5.14
CA TRP A 333 0.36 6.45 -4.62
C TRP A 333 1.43 7.51 -4.36
N CYS A 334 2.54 7.09 -3.75
CA CYS A 334 3.67 7.96 -3.41
C CYS A 334 4.39 8.44 -4.68
N GLU A 335 4.71 7.53 -5.60
CA GLU A 335 5.37 7.82 -6.88
C GLU A 335 4.61 8.85 -7.72
N LYS A 336 3.28 8.68 -7.84
CA LYS A 336 2.43 9.61 -8.61
C LYS A 336 2.50 11.05 -8.09
N ARG A 337 2.83 11.23 -6.81
CA ARG A 337 2.88 12.51 -6.10
C ARG A 337 4.28 12.93 -5.72
N CYS A 338 5.32 12.22 -6.18
CA CYS A 338 6.70 12.45 -5.77
C CYS A 338 6.87 12.50 -4.23
N ILE A 339 6.12 11.67 -3.50
CA ILE A 339 6.20 11.57 -2.04
C ILE A 339 7.32 10.60 -1.68
N SER A 340 8.22 11.02 -0.79
CA SER A 340 9.18 10.13 -0.15
C SER A 340 8.54 9.55 1.11
N LEU A 341 8.50 8.23 1.24
CA LEU A 341 7.87 7.56 2.39
C LEU A 341 8.90 6.73 3.15
N GLU A 342 8.97 6.94 4.46
CA GLU A 342 9.76 6.15 5.39
C GLU A 342 8.85 5.59 6.50
N ALA A 343 8.96 4.30 6.78
CA ALA A 343 8.30 3.69 7.93
C ALA A 343 9.27 3.47 9.10
N ILE A 344 8.84 3.84 10.31
CA ILE A 344 9.56 3.60 11.56
C ILE A 344 8.72 2.72 12.48
N HIS A 345 9.36 1.74 13.11
CA HIS A 345 8.70 0.95 14.14
C HIS A 345 8.54 1.76 15.43
N LEU A 346 7.31 1.86 15.92
CA LEU A 346 6.96 2.47 17.19
C LEU A 346 6.31 1.40 18.07
N ALA A 347 6.84 1.14 19.26
CA ALA A 347 6.22 0.17 20.16
C ALA A 347 4.76 0.59 20.48
N GLY A 348 3.85 -0.38 20.50
CA GLY A 348 2.41 -0.11 20.63
C GLY A 348 2.03 0.70 21.89
N GLU A 349 2.82 0.60 22.96
CA GLU A 349 2.67 1.42 24.18
C GLU A 349 2.76 2.93 23.93
N PHE A 350 3.45 3.34 22.87
CA PHE A 350 3.57 4.73 22.45
C PHE A 350 2.58 5.09 21.34
N ASN A 351 1.96 4.11 20.66
CA ASN A 351 0.99 4.31 19.59
C ASN A 351 -0.47 4.45 20.08
N THR A 352 -0.65 4.96 21.30
CA THR A 352 -1.93 4.93 22.03
C THR A 352 -3.09 5.61 21.31
N VAL A 353 -2.83 6.70 20.58
CA VAL A 353 -3.88 7.43 19.87
C VAL A 353 -4.38 6.63 18.67
N ALA A 354 -3.48 6.13 17.83
CA ALA A 354 -3.86 5.35 16.66
C ALA A 354 -4.51 4.01 17.06
N ASP A 355 -4.00 3.34 18.10
CA ASP A 355 -4.59 2.11 18.66
C ASP A 355 -6.01 2.34 19.20
N ARG A 356 -6.22 3.44 19.95
CA ARG A 356 -7.57 3.80 20.38
C ARG A 356 -8.51 4.06 19.20
N GLU A 357 -8.04 4.73 18.15
CA GLU A 357 -8.84 5.00 16.96
C GLU A 357 -9.14 3.72 16.17
N SER A 358 -8.22 2.76 16.09
CA SER A 358 -8.37 1.49 15.35
C SER A 358 -9.33 0.52 16.03
N ARG A 359 -9.40 0.53 17.38
CA ARG A 359 -10.27 -0.33 18.20
C ARG A 359 -11.62 0.28 18.54
N ALA A 360 -11.78 1.58 18.34
CA ALA A 360 -13.02 2.22 18.72
C ALA A 360 -14.19 1.69 17.90
N GLN A 361 -15.33 1.51 18.57
CA GLN A 361 -16.57 1.09 17.92
C GLN A 361 -16.94 2.08 16.81
N ALA A 362 -17.54 1.56 15.73
CA ALA A 362 -18.10 2.38 14.67
C ALA A 362 -19.00 3.46 15.29
N ASP A 363 -18.90 4.70 14.83
CA ASP A 363 -19.77 5.78 15.32
C ASP A 363 -21.22 5.30 15.19
N VAL A 364 -22.05 5.54 16.22
CA VAL A 364 -23.46 5.08 16.29
C VAL A 364 -24.30 5.57 15.09
N SER A 365 -23.76 6.51 14.32
CA SER A 365 -24.32 7.11 13.11
C SER A 365 -23.77 6.59 11.78
N ASP A 366 -22.78 5.69 11.77
CA ASP A 366 -22.08 5.25 10.55
C ASP A 366 -22.83 4.04 9.95
N TRP A 367 -23.95 4.32 9.29
CA TRP A 367 -24.82 3.32 8.64
C TRP A 367 -24.80 3.50 7.12
N GLN A 368 -25.07 2.42 6.39
CA GLN A 368 -25.27 2.46 4.95
C GLN A 368 -26.73 2.13 4.62
N LEU A 369 -27.36 2.97 3.79
CA LEU A 369 -28.66 2.66 3.18
C LEU A 369 -28.50 1.49 2.19
N ASP A 370 -29.47 0.58 2.15
CA ASP A 370 -29.49 -0.50 1.17
C ASP A 370 -29.24 0.01 -0.25
N VAL A 371 -28.34 -0.67 -0.97
CA VAL A 371 -27.86 -0.22 -2.28
C VAL A 371 -28.97 -0.28 -3.33
N ASN A 372 -29.95 -1.19 -3.22
CA ASN A 372 -31.07 -1.24 -4.15
C ASN A 372 -32.03 -0.08 -3.91
N ILE A 373 -32.33 0.23 -2.64
CA ILE A 373 -33.10 1.43 -2.28
C ILE A 373 -32.39 2.69 -2.78
N PHE A 374 -31.09 2.83 -2.54
CA PHE A 374 -30.31 3.95 -3.07
C PHE A 374 -30.39 4.05 -4.60
N ARG A 375 -30.25 2.93 -5.34
CA ARG A 375 -30.40 2.92 -6.81
C ARG A 375 -31.78 3.36 -7.27
N GLN A 376 -32.85 3.00 -6.54
CA GLN A 376 -34.20 3.47 -6.85
C GLN A 376 -34.31 4.99 -6.64
N ILE A 377 -33.75 5.51 -5.55
CA ILE A 377 -33.69 6.94 -5.26
C ILE A 377 -32.89 7.69 -6.33
N ALA A 378 -31.72 7.18 -6.72
CA ALA A 378 -30.84 7.78 -7.73
C ALA A 378 -31.44 7.76 -9.16
N LYS A 379 -32.43 6.90 -9.42
CA LYS A 379 -33.22 6.95 -10.67
C LYS A 379 -34.25 8.09 -10.68
N LEU A 380 -34.73 8.49 -9.50
CA LEU A 380 -35.73 9.55 -9.34
C LEU A 380 -35.08 10.93 -9.26
N TRP A 381 -33.99 11.02 -8.51
CA TRP A 381 -33.28 12.27 -8.26
C TRP A 381 -31.83 12.12 -8.63
N ASP A 382 -31.35 13.06 -9.44
CA ASP A 382 -29.96 13.10 -9.86
C ASP A 382 -29.03 13.43 -8.68
N ILE A 383 -27.96 12.66 -8.54
CA ILE A 383 -27.03 12.65 -7.38
C ILE A 383 -25.60 12.56 -7.91
N ASP A 384 -24.79 13.55 -7.54
CA ASP A 384 -23.40 13.68 -8.01
C ASP A 384 -22.38 13.47 -6.88
N ILE A 385 -22.79 13.65 -5.62
CA ILE A 385 -21.90 13.62 -4.46
C ILE A 385 -22.60 13.08 -3.21
N ASP A 386 -21.90 12.24 -2.46
CA ASP A 386 -22.32 11.71 -1.15
C ASP A 386 -21.76 12.60 -0.03
N LEU A 387 -22.65 13.27 0.67
CA LEU A 387 -22.34 14.15 1.78
C LEU A 387 -22.60 13.36 3.07
N PHE A 388 -21.57 13.26 3.91
CA PHE A 388 -21.54 12.50 5.17
C PHE A 388 -21.29 11.00 5.06
N ALA A 389 -20.65 10.54 3.98
CA ALA A 389 -20.22 9.16 3.85
C ALA A 389 -18.70 8.99 4.05
N SER A 390 -18.35 7.83 4.62
CA SER A 390 -17.04 7.23 4.63
C SER A 390 -16.78 6.43 3.33
N SER A 391 -15.53 6.01 3.10
CA SER A 391 -15.16 5.21 1.93
C SER A 391 -15.89 3.87 1.80
N TRP A 392 -16.44 3.33 2.90
CA TRP A 392 -17.12 2.04 2.92
C TRP A 392 -18.64 2.15 2.66
N ASN A 393 -19.29 3.23 3.12
CA ASN A 393 -20.73 3.45 2.94
C ASN A 393 -21.07 4.43 1.82
N ALA A 394 -20.08 5.06 1.19
CA ALA A 394 -20.27 5.95 0.04
C ALA A 394 -21.06 5.26 -1.09
N GLN A 395 -22.15 5.88 -1.50
CA GLN A 395 -23.04 5.38 -2.54
C GLN A 395 -22.65 5.88 -3.94
N VAL A 396 -21.82 6.92 -4.02
CA VAL A 396 -21.26 7.46 -5.26
C VAL A 396 -19.76 7.70 -5.15
N SER A 397 -19.09 7.82 -6.30
CA SER A 397 -17.62 7.93 -6.37
C SER A 397 -17.04 9.17 -5.69
N LYS A 398 -17.78 10.27 -5.61
CA LYS A 398 -17.40 11.50 -4.91
C LYS A 398 -18.09 11.52 -3.54
N PHE A 399 -17.33 11.44 -2.46
CA PHE A 399 -17.87 11.48 -1.09
C PHE A 399 -17.08 12.39 -0.16
N ILE A 400 -17.73 12.86 0.91
CA ILE A 400 -17.15 13.76 1.92
C ILE A 400 -17.52 13.30 3.32
N LEU A 401 -16.53 13.14 4.20
CA LEU A 401 -16.71 12.95 5.65
C LEU A 401 -16.09 14.12 6.44
N TRP A 402 -16.48 14.27 7.71
CA TRP A 402 -15.86 15.22 8.65
C TRP A 402 -14.39 14.91 9.01
N ARG A 403 -13.94 13.65 8.93
CA ARG A 403 -12.52 13.28 9.14
C ARG A 403 -11.79 13.04 7.81
N PRO A 404 -10.46 13.22 7.74
CA PRO A 404 -9.66 12.82 6.57
C PRO A 404 -9.83 11.34 6.27
N GLN A 405 -10.18 10.98 5.03
CA GLN A 405 -10.32 9.58 4.64
C GLN A 405 -9.69 9.30 3.27
N PRO A 406 -9.24 8.06 3.04
CA PRO A 406 -8.73 7.66 1.73
C PRO A 406 -9.78 7.92 0.66
N ARG A 407 -9.37 8.54 -0.46
CA ARG A 407 -10.23 8.78 -1.64
C ARG A 407 -11.39 9.77 -1.42
N ALA A 408 -11.50 10.41 -0.25
CA ALA A 408 -12.49 11.47 -0.05
C ALA A 408 -12.21 12.66 -0.98
N PHE A 409 -13.27 13.30 -1.49
CA PHE A 409 -13.15 14.48 -2.36
C PHE A 409 -12.58 15.69 -1.59
N THR A 410 -12.97 15.85 -0.33
CA THR A 410 -12.46 16.86 0.62
C THR A 410 -12.86 16.47 2.05
N THR A 411 -12.52 17.28 3.04
CA THR A 411 -12.89 17.10 4.46
C THR A 411 -13.99 18.08 4.88
N ASN A 412 -14.85 17.64 5.80
CA ASN A 412 -15.96 18.40 6.38
C ASN A 412 -17.02 18.88 5.37
N ALA A 413 -18.11 18.11 5.25
CA ALA A 413 -19.25 18.44 4.39
C ALA A 413 -19.89 19.80 4.70
N PHE A 414 -19.78 20.32 5.93
CA PHE A 414 -20.30 21.64 6.29
C PHE A 414 -19.43 22.80 5.77
N SER A 415 -18.15 22.57 5.49
CA SER A 415 -17.22 23.60 4.98
C SER A 415 -17.30 23.81 3.46
N VAL A 416 -18.03 22.94 2.76
CA VAL A 416 -18.16 22.97 1.30
C VAL A 416 -19.48 23.60 0.90
N SER A 417 -19.49 24.44 -0.15
CA SER A 417 -20.75 24.96 -0.71
C SER A 417 -21.56 23.84 -1.37
N TRP A 418 -22.86 23.76 -1.07
CA TRP A 418 -23.81 22.81 -1.63
C TRP A 418 -24.60 23.38 -2.82
N SER A 419 -24.48 24.70 -3.09
CA SER A 419 -25.33 25.40 -4.07
C SER A 419 -25.21 24.87 -5.50
N ASP A 420 -24.03 24.40 -5.90
CA ASP A 420 -23.68 23.86 -7.22
C ASP A 420 -23.67 22.32 -7.28
N LYS A 421 -24.11 21.66 -6.20
CA LYS A 421 -23.96 20.21 -6.03
C LYS A 421 -25.30 19.52 -5.90
N LYS A 422 -25.42 18.35 -6.55
CA LYS A 422 -26.54 17.43 -6.36
C LYS A 422 -26.20 16.46 -5.23
N GLY A 423 -26.33 16.95 -4.00
CA GLY A 423 -25.91 16.22 -2.81
C GLY A 423 -26.93 15.17 -2.36
N TYR A 424 -26.47 13.94 -2.21
CA TYR A 424 -27.10 12.94 -1.36
C TYR A 424 -26.58 13.12 0.07
N VAL A 425 -27.46 13.22 1.05
CA VAL A 425 -27.13 13.53 2.44
C VAL A 425 -27.70 12.45 3.33
N PHE A 426 -26.83 11.63 3.94
CA PHE A 426 -27.22 10.69 4.99
C PHE A 426 -26.36 10.93 6.25
N PRO A 427 -26.68 11.99 7.02
CA PRO A 427 -25.85 12.41 8.13
C PRO A 427 -26.18 11.61 9.40
N PRO A 428 -25.30 11.66 10.41
CA PRO A 428 -25.69 11.38 11.78
C PRO A 428 -27.00 12.09 12.14
N PHE A 429 -27.93 11.39 12.81
CA PHE A 429 -29.28 11.92 13.05
C PHE A 429 -29.28 13.25 13.83
N SER A 430 -28.29 13.46 14.72
CA SER A 430 -28.10 14.72 15.44
C SER A 430 -27.75 15.91 14.55
N PHE A 431 -27.30 15.68 13.32
CA PHE A 431 -26.92 16.73 12.36
C PHE A 431 -27.98 17.05 11.31
N ILE A 432 -29.10 16.31 11.28
CA ILE A 432 -30.20 16.53 10.31
C ILE A 432 -30.63 17.99 10.28
N PHE A 433 -30.90 18.59 11.44
CA PHE A 433 -31.35 19.97 11.50
C PHE A 433 -30.31 20.96 10.95
N ARG A 434 -29.03 20.72 11.24
CA ARG A 434 -27.92 21.53 10.73
C ARG A 434 -27.77 21.40 9.21
N CYS A 435 -28.02 20.22 8.64
CA CYS A 435 -28.04 20.01 7.19
C CYS A 435 -29.16 20.79 6.52
N ILE A 436 -30.37 20.76 7.07
CA ILE A 436 -31.51 21.53 6.57
C ILE A 436 -31.20 23.03 6.61
N GLU A 437 -30.67 23.52 7.72
CA GLU A 437 -30.27 24.93 7.88
C GLU A 437 -29.19 25.37 6.89
N LYS A 438 -28.16 24.55 6.66
CA LYS A 438 -27.12 24.85 5.66
C LYS A 438 -27.72 24.91 4.26
N MET A 439 -28.52 23.91 3.89
CA MET A 439 -29.20 23.87 2.60
C MET A 439 -30.07 25.11 2.38
N ARG A 440 -30.81 25.55 3.42
CA ARG A 440 -31.62 26.77 3.41
C ARG A 440 -30.77 28.03 3.17
N ARG A 441 -29.67 28.19 3.92
CA ARG A 441 -28.75 29.35 3.79
C ARG A 441 -28.13 29.44 2.41
N GLU A 442 -27.76 28.30 1.83
CA GLU A 442 -27.07 28.22 0.54
C GLU A 442 -28.02 28.08 -0.65
N LYS A 443 -29.33 28.08 -0.41
CA LYS A 443 -30.39 27.83 -1.40
C LYS A 443 -30.12 26.57 -2.25
N ALA A 444 -29.52 25.56 -1.64
CA ALA A 444 -29.11 24.33 -2.30
C ALA A 444 -30.28 23.36 -2.50
N SER A 445 -30.10 22.35 -3.35
CA SER A 445 -31.04 21.23 -3.48
C SER A 445 -30.35 19.91 -3.14
N ILE A 446 -30.94 19.15 -2.22
CA ILE A 446 -30.35 17.91 -1.69
C ILE A 446 -31.37 16.79 -1.66
N VAL A 447 -30.89 15.55 -1.66
CA VAL A 447 -31.66 14.35 -1.31
C VAL A 447 -31.26 13.96 0.10
N LEU A 448 -32.17 14.12 1.07
CA LEU A 448 -31.90 13.80 2.47
C LEU A 448 -32.52 12.46 2.85
N ILE A 449 -31.73 11.59 3.46
CA ILE A 449 -32.20 10.37 4.13
C ILE A 449 -32.31 10.63 5.62
N CYS A 450 -33.48 10.44 6.20
CA CYS A 450 -33.75 10.74 7.60
C CYS A 450 -34.83 9.83 8.22
N PRO A 451 -34.86 9.67 9.55
CA PRO A 451 -35.94 8.97 10.22
C PRO A 451 -37.25 9.77 10.19
N ILE A 452 -38.39 9.09 10.25
CA ILE A 452 -39.71 9.72 10.38
C ILE A 452 -40.02 9.93 11.86
N TRP A 453 -39.55 11.05 12.41
CA TRP A 453 -39.76 11.41 13.82
C TRP A 453 -40.54 12.73 13.92
N THR A 454 -41.86 12.62 13.93
CA THR A 454 -42.79 13.78 13.95
C THR A 454 -42.63 14.68 15.17
N GLY A 455 -42.16 14.14 16.29
CA GLY A 455 -41.88 14.90 17.52
C GLY A 455 -40.58 15.71 17.50
N GLN A 456 -39.76 15.60 16.44
CA GLN A 456 -38.50 16.34 16.36
C GLN A 456 -38.71 17.77 15.81
N PRO A 457 -38.01 18.78 16.34
CA PRO A 457 -38.20 20.18 15.95
C PRO A 457 -37.86 20.46 14.48
N TRP A 458 -37.01 19.63 13.88
CA TRP A 458 -36.63 19.76 12.47
C TRP A 458 -37.64 19.13 11.50
N PHE A 459 -38.57 18.30 11.97
CA PHE A 459 -39.50 17.58 11.11
C PHE A 459 -40.50 18.51 10.38
N PRO A 460 -41.10 19.53 11.02
CA PRO A 460 -41.93 20.49 10.29
C PRO A 460 -41.13 21.30 9.25
N VAL A 461 -39.88 21.64 9.57
CA VAL A 461 -38.97 22.37 8.66
C VAL A 461 -38.56 21.50 7.46
N LEU A 462 -38.43 20.19 7.66
CA LEU A 462 -38.25 19.23 6.57
C LEU A 462 -39.42 19.30 5.56
N LEU A 463 -40.65 19.27 6.07
CA LEU A 463 -41.87 19.35 5.25
C LEU A 463 -42.02 20.71 4.55
N GLU A 464 -41.65 21.78 5.24
CA GLU A 464 -41.57 23.13 4.65
C GLU A 464 -40.67 23.19 3.42
N HIS A 465 -39.55 22.46 3.45
CA HIS A 465 -38.54 22.48 2.39
C HIS A 465 -38.67 21.35 1.36
N ALA A 466 -39.67 20.48 1.48
CA ALA A 466 -39.95 19.45 0.48
C ALA A 466 -40.28 20.09 -0.87
N CYS A 467 -39.68 19.57 -1.93
CA CYS A 467 -39.92 20.03 -3.30
C CYS A 467 -40.28 18.90 -4.27
N ASP A 468 -40.40 17.67 -3.77
CA ASP A 468 -40.93 16.51 -4.49
C ASP A 468 -41.54 15.55 -3.45
N ILE A 469 -42.29 14.55 -3.91
CA ILE A 469 -42.97 13.57 -3.07
C ILE A 469 -41.94 12.67 -2.39
N PRO A 470 -41.89 12.64 -1.04
CA PRO A 470 -41.02 11.74 -0.29
C PRO A 470 -41.21 10.26 -0.66
N ARG A 471 -40.13 9.49 -0.51
CA ARG A 471 -40.10 8.04 -0.75
C ARG A 471 -39.81 7.31 0.55
N LEU A 472 -40.69 6.38 0.91
CA LEU A 472 -40.55 5.55 2.10
C LEU A 472 -40.10 4.15 1.69
N PRO A 473 -38.92 3.67 2.11
CA PRO A 473 -38.52 2.31 1.85
C PRO A 473 -39.45 1.32 2.54
N THR A 474 -39.78 0.23 1.85
CA THR A 474 -40.55 -0.87 2.44
C THR A 474 -39.87 -1.41 3.70
N PRO A 475 -40.57 -1.48 4.86
CA PRO A 475 -39.97 -1.90 6.12
C PRO A 475 -39.24 -3.23 6.01
N SER A 476 -37.94 -3.21 6.30
CA SER A 476 -37.07 -4.37 6.28
C SER A 476 -35.92 -4.13 7.25
N SER A 477 -35.48 -5.19 7.92
CA SER A 477 -34.29 -5.13 8.76
C SER A 477 -33.03 -4.80 7.95
N ALA A 478 -33.04 -5.03 6.63
CA ALA A 478 -31.91 -4.77 5.74
C ALA A 478 -31.80 -3.32 5.22
N ILE A 479 -32.72 -2.40 5.57
CA ILE A 479 -32.71 -1.02 5.04
C ILE A 479 -31.43 -0.28 5.44
N LEU A 480 -30.96 -0.47 6.68
CA LEU A 480 -29.75 0.15 7.20
C LEU A 480 -28.82 -0.93 7.74
N VAL A 481 -27.61 -0.98 7.20
CA VAL A 481 -26.59 -1.97 7.58
C VAL A 481 -25.31 -1.28 8.03
N SER A 482 -24.63 -1.88 9.01
CA SER A 482 -23.29 -1.45 9.43
C SER A 482 -22.23 -1.93 8.43
N ALA A 483 -20.97 -1.52 8.62
CA ALA A 483 -19.84 -2.04 7.83
C ALA A 483 -19.69 -3.58 7.91
N GLN A 484 -20.15 -4.17 9.02
CA GLN A 484 -20.21 -5.61 9.24
C GLN A 484 -21.51 -6.24 8.72
N GLY A 485 -22.35 -5.47 8.02
CA GLY A 485 -23.63 -5.87 7.47
C GLY A 485 -24.69 -6.24 8.52
N ASN A 486 -24.52 -5.80 9.77
CA ASN A 486 -25.52 -6.00 10.81
C ASN A 486 -26.64 -4.98 10.62
N PRO A 487 -27.92 -5.38 10.73
CA PRO A 487 -29.04 -4.47 10.61
C PRO A 487 -29.10 -3.47 11.79
N HIS A 488 -29.63 -2.27 11.54
CA HIS A 488 -29.77 -1.26 12.61
C HIS A 488 -30.69 -1.76 13.74
N PRO A 489 -30.31 -1.66 15.03
CA PRO A 489 -31.09 -2.21 16.15
C PRO A 489 -32.55 -1.72 16.20
N LEU A 490 -32.76 -0.41 15.95
CA LEU A 490 -34.11 0.15 15.93
C LEU A 490 -35.00 -0.38 14.78
N LEU A 491 -34.42 -0.85 13.66
CA LEU A 491 -35.20 -1.52 12.61
C LEU A 491 -35.70 -2.89 13.09
N GLN A 492 -34.91 -3.60 13.90
CA GLN A 492 -35.32 -4.88 14.48
C GLN A 492 -36.48 -4.72 15.47
N SER A 493 -36.51 -3.61 16.21
CA SER A 493 -37.61 -3.27 17.13
C SER A 493 -38.86 -2.68 16.44
N GLY A 494 -38.80 -2.40 15.13
CA GLY A 494 -39.86 -1.69 14.40
C GLY A 494 -40.00 -0.20 14.74
N ALA A 495 -39.12 0.35 15.58
CA ALA A 495 -39.17 1.74 16.06
C ALA A 495 -38.55 2.77 15.11
N LEU A 496 -37.95 2.33 14.00
CA LEU A 496 -37.30 3.21 13.02
C LEU A 496 -37.93 3.06 11.64
N ASN A 497 -38.55 4.14 11.16
CA ASN A 497 -39.00 4.28 9.78
C ASN A 497 -38.13 5.33 9.10
N MET A 498 -37.70 5.07 7.86
CA MET A 498 -36.84 5.96 7.10
C MET A 498 -37.63 6.64 5.97
N ALA A 499 -37.23 7.85 5.61
CA ALA A 499 -37.74 8.57 4.45
C ALA A 499 -36.59 9.17 3.65
N ALA A 500 -36.73 9.12 2.33
CA ALA A 500 -35.92 9.87 1.39
C ALA A 500 -36.71 11.09 0.90
N CYS A 501 -36.19 12.28 1.14
CA CYS A 501 -36.86 13.54 0.82
C CYS A 501 -35.99 14.38 -0.12
N LYS A 502 -36.56 14.83 -1.25
CA LYS A 502 -35.94 15.87 -2.06
C LYS A 502 -36.29 17.23 -1.47
N LEU A 503 -35.26 17.98 -1.09
CA LEU A 503 -35.38 19.27 -0.43
C LEU A 503 -34.77 20.38 -1.27
N SER A 504 -35.31 21.60 -1.10
CA SER A 504 -34.78 22.81 -1.72
C SER A 504 -34.78 23.98 -0.75
N GLY A 505 -33.69 24.75 -0.76
CA GLY A 505 -33.59 26.00 0.00
C GLY A 505 -34.27 27.17 -0.71
N SER A 506 -34.75 26.96 -1.95
CA SER A 506 -35.50 27.96 -2.71
C SER A 506 -36.98 27.94 -2.33
N HIS A 507 -37.42 28.98 -1.64
CA HIS A 507 -38.81 29.12 -1.21
C HIS A 507 -39.83 29.11 -2.37
N ILE A 508 -39.41 29.55 -3.57
CA ILE A 508 -40.26 29.53 -4.78
C ILE A 508 -40.56 28.08 -5.15
N VAL A 509 -39.54 27.24 -5.27
CA VAL A 509 -39.67 25.83 -5.65
C VAL A 509 -40.56 25.08 -4.66
N CYS A 510 -40.35 25.29 -3.35
CA CYS A 510 -41.16 24.64 -2.33
C CYS A 510 -42.63 25.12 -2.34
N LYS A 511 -42.88 26.41 -2.62
CA LYS A 511 -44.23 26.94 -2.74
C LYS A 511 -44.95 26.40 -3.98
N ASP A 512 -44.24 26.28 -5.09
CA ASP A 512 -44.78 25.72 -6.35
C ASP A 512 -45.18 24.25 -6.17
N PHE A 513 -44.33 23.47 -5.49
CA PHE A 513 -44.64 22.09 -5.12
C PHE A 513 -45.90 22.00 -4.24
N ARG A 514 -46.02 22.82 -3.20
CA ARG A 514 -47.23 22.84 -2.34
C ARG A 514 -48.48 23.26 -3.10
N SER A 515 -48.37 24.27 -3.95
CA SER A 515 -49.50 24.75 -4.79
C SER A 515 -49.90 23.72 -5.84
N TRP A 516 -48.96 22.87 -6.28
CA TRP A 516 -49.25 21.72 -7.12
C TRP A 516 -49.99 20.63 -6.33
N LEU A 517 -49.55 20.30 -5.11
CA LEU A 517 -50.25 19.33 -4.25
C LEU A 517 -51.70 19.73 -3.96
N SER A 518 -51.97 21.01 -3.68
CA SER A 518 -53.33 21.48 -3.40
C SER A 518 -54.27 21.44 -4.60
N ARG A 519 -53.74 21.27 -5.82
CA ARG A 519 -54.52 21.22 -7.07
C ARG A 519 -54.90 19.81 -7.50
N TYR A 520 -54.34 18.77 -6.87
CA TYR A 520 -54.58 17.37 -7.21
C TYR A 520 -55.26 16.65 -6.05
N SER A 521 -56.41 16.02 -6.31
CA SER A 521 -57.01 15.04 -5.40
C SER A 521 -56.26 13.72 -5.54
N TRP A 522 -55.49 13.34 -4.52
CA TRP A 522 -54.80 12.07 -4.48
C TRP A 522 -55.81 10.94 -4.23
N LEU A 523 -55.87 9.95 -5.13
CA LEU A 523 -56.78 8.80 -5.06
C LEU A 523 -56.55 7.97 -3.78
N ASP A 524 -57.60 7.82 -2.97
CA ASP A 524 -57.76 6.87 -1.85
C ASP A 524 -56.50 6.58 -1.02
N ALA A 525 -55.77 7.61 -0.61
CA ALA A 525 -54.93 7.50 0.57
C ALA A 525 -55.87 7.55 1.78
N ALA A 526 -55.97 6.47 2.55
CA ALA A 526 -56.76 6.49 3.77
C ALA A 526 -56.30 7.69 4.62
N THR A 527 -57.24 8.52 5.07
CA THR A 527 -57.03 9.71 5.92
C THR A 527 -56.57 9.34 7.34
N THR A 528 -55.81 8.26 7.47
CA THR A 528 -55.19 7.80 8.70
C THR A 528 -53.81 8.44 8.84
N PRO A 529 -53.59 9.32 9.83
CA PRO A 529 -52.25 9.72 10.20
C PRO A 529 -51.43 8.48 10.56
N ILE A 530 -50.14 8.51 10.23
CA ILE A 530 -49.21 7.41 10.49
C ILE A 530 -49.25 7.02 11.97
N SER A 531 -49.83 5.85 12.25
CA SER A 531 -49.68 5.15 13.53
C SER A 531 -48.35 4.39 13.48
N HIS A 532 -47.60 4.41 14.59
CA HIS A 532 -46.25 3.83 14.69
C HIS A 532 -46.16 2.31 14.40
N THR A 533 -47.25 1.60 14.08
CA THR A 533 -47.29 0.13 14.12
C THR A 533 -48.00 -0.60 12.97
N SER A 534 -48.40 0.01 11.85
CA SER A 534 -48.91 -0.78 10.70
C SER A 534 -48.75 -0.09 9.34
N TRP A 535 -47.99 -0.70 8.41
CA TRP A 535 -47.83 -0.24 7.03
C TRP A 535 -48.28 -1.32 6.04
N LEU A 536 -49.34 -1.05 5.26
CA LEU A 536 -49.83 -1.93 4.18
C LEU A 536 -50.26 -1.16 2.92
N GLU A 537 -50.16 0.17 2.89
CA GLU A 537 -50.60 1.00 1.77
C GLU A 537 -49.42 1.45 0.88
N LYS A 538 -49.65 1.51 -0.45
CA LYS A 538 -48.63 1.93 -1.44
C LYS A 538 -48.33 3.44 -1.43
N ALA A 539 -49.24 4.23 -0.86
CA ALA A 539 -49.16 5.69 -0.74
C ALA A 539 -49.92 6.13 0.52
N GLY A 540 -49.55 7.27 1.12
CA GLY A 540 -50.21 7.84 2.30
C GLY A 540 -49.73 9.26 2.58
N VAL A 541 -50.03 9.84 3.75
CA VAL A 541 -49.62 11.21 4.13
C VAL A 541 -48.47 11.15 5.15
N ILE A 542 -47.34 11.80 4.85
CA ILE A 542 -46.16 11.83 5.75
C ILE A 542 -46.31 12.89 6.85
N GLY A 543 -47.10 13.94 6.59
CA GLY A 543 -47.40 15.04 7.49
C GLY A 543 -48.02 16.21 6.74
N ALA A 544 -48.28 17.32 7.43
CA ALA A 544 -48.84 18.53 6.83
C ALA A 544 -48.01 19.76 7.21
N TRP A 545 -47.92 20.72 6.29
CA TRP A 545 -47.31 22.02 6.53
C TRP A 545 -48.17 23.13 5.95
N GLY A 546 -48.46 24.15 6.76
CA GLY A 546 -49.31 25.28 6.34
C GLY A 546 -50.71 24.86 5.86
N GLY A 547 -51.27 23.79 6.43
CA GLY A 547 -52.58 23.24 6.04
C GLY A 547 -52.60 22.40 4.77
N THR A 548 -51.44 22.19 4.12
CA THR A 548 -51.32 21.29 2.95
C THR A 548 -50.74 19.94 3.39
N GLU A 549 -51.44 18.85 3.10
CA GLU A 549 -50.95 17.49 3.32
C GLU A 549 -49.88 17.13 2.30
N ILE A 550 -48.79 16.50 2.76
CA ILE A 550 -47.71 16.03 1.90
C ILE A 550 -47.83 14.51 1.78
N PRO A 551 -48.09 13.96 0.57
CA PRO A 551 -48.17 12.53 0.38
C PRO A 551 -46.77 11.90 0.34
N PHE A 552 -46.68 10.59 0.53
CA PHE A 552 -45.50 9.79 0.25
C PHE A 552 -45.84 8.60 -0.67
N LEU A 553 -44.81 8.04 -1.31
CA LEU A 553 -44.91 6.76 -2.03
C LEU A 553 -43.91 5.75 -1.46
N MET A 554 -44.29 4.47 -1.46
CA MET A 554 -43.40 3.37 -1.07
C MET A 554 -42.38 3.04 -2.17
N ILE A 555 -41.16 2.64 -1.80
CA ILE A 555 -40.08 2.17 -2.69
C ILE A 555 -39.37 0.90 -2.20
#